data_AF-S0ERZ7-F1
#
_entry.id   AF-S0ERZ7-F1
#
_cell.length_a   1.000
_cell.length_b   1.000
_cell.length_c   1.000
_cell.angle_alpha   90.00
_cell.angle_beta   90.00
_cell.angle_gamma   90.00
#
_symmetry.space_group_name_H-M   'P 1'
#
loop_
_entity.id
_entity.type
_entity.pdbx_description
1 polymer ?
#
loop_
_entity_poly.entity_id
_entity_poly.type
_entity_poly.pdbx_seq_one_letter_code
_entity_poly.pdbx_strand_id
1 'polypeptide(L)'
;VNSLTDNLNLKGGVTSGYKAPSLRQSAPDFAGVSMGGVMLGNPDLTPEKSMNYEAGLAYDNSDLGLAGSLMLFQTDFEDKLMRITNPKVCEANQPCTYKGTTYAPHQWGY
;
A
#
# COMPACT_ATOMS: atom_id res chain seq x y z
N VAL A 1 23.53 9.69 -8.54
CA VAL A 1 24.50 9.60 -7.43
C VAL A 1 25.50 10.73 -7.60
N ASN A 2 25.77 11.49 -6.55
CA ASN A 2 26.70 12.61 -6.57
C ASN A 2 27.78 12.39 -5.51
N SER A 3 29.04 12.51 -5.89
CA SER A 3 30.16 12.47 -4.95
C SER A 3 30.36 13.88 -4.38
N LEU A 4 30.19 14.04 -3.07
CA LEU A 4 30.42 15.30 -2.37
C LEU A 4 31.90 15.47 -2.00
N THR A 5 32.60 14.36 -1.82
CA THR A 5 34.05 14.25 -1.59
C THR A 5 34.50 12.88 -2.12
N ASP A 6 35.81 12.64 -2.27
CA ASP A 6 36.35 11.35 -2.74
C ASP A 6 35.85 10.16 -1.91
N ASN A 7 35.56 10.40 -0.63
CA ASN A 7 35.14 9.40 0.34
C ASN A 7 33.66 9.50 0.74
N LEU A 8 32.91 10.49 0.24
CA LEU A 8 31.51 10.73 0.62
C LEU A 8 30.59 10.86 -0.59
N ASN A 9 29.64 9.95 -0.69
CA ASN A 9 28.68 9.87 -1.78
C ASN A 9 27.26 10.15 -1.28
N LEU A 10 26.54 11.03 -1.98
CA LEU A 10 25.13 11.30 -1.81
C LEU A 10 24.33 10.57 -2.89
N LYS A 11 23.34 9.80 -2.45
CA LYS A 11 22.36 9.11 -3.28
C LYS A 11 20.99 9.68 -2.95
N GLY A 12 20.18 9.87 -3.97
CA GLY A 12 18.80 10.30 -3.79
C GLY A 12 18.02 10.07 -5.05
N GLY A 13 16.71 9.89 -4.88
CA GLY A 13 15.80 9.52 -5.94
C GLY A 13 14.37 9.86 -5.58
N VAL A 14 13.59 10.16 -6.60
CA VAL A 14 12.14 10.23 -6.53
C VAL A 14 11.61 9.26 -7.56
N THR A 15 10.74 8.36 -7.14
CA THR A 15 10.12 7.36 -8.01
C THR A 15 8.61 7.35 -7.80
N SER A 16 7.87 7.08 -8.87
CA SER A 16 6.41 6.95 -8.82
C SER A 16 6.02 5.48 -8.96
N GLY A 17 5.13 5.01 -8.10
CA GLY A 17 4.50 3.70 -8.18
C GLY A 17 3.05 3.80 -8.65
N TYR A 18 2.60 2.75 -9.34
CA TYR A 18 1.22 2.58 -9.77
C TYR A 18 0.77 1.16 -9.50
N LYS A 19 -0.42 1.01 -8.89
CA LYS A 19 -1.00 -0.28 -8.59
C LYS A 19 -2.49 -0.27 -8.95
N ALA A 20 -2.81 -0.98 -10.03
CA ALA A 20 -4.19 -1.19 -10.43
C ALA A 20 -4.95 -2.07 -9.41
N PRO A 21 -6.26 -1.84 -9.22
CA PRO A 21 -7.10 -2.76 -8.47
C PRO A 21 -7.12 -4.12 -9.16
N SER A 22 -7.02 -5.18 -8.37
CA SER A 22 -7.16 -6.55 -8.90
C SER A 22 -8.59 -6.84 -9.34
N LEU A 23 -8.78 -7.85 -10.20
CA LEU A 23 -10.11 -8.29 -10.64
C LEU A 23 -11.04 -8.60 -9.46
N ARG A 24 -10.52 -9.27 -8.42
CA ARG A 24 -11.26 -9.57 -7.18
C ARG A 24 -11.64 -8.32 -6.39
N GLN A 25 -10.79 -7.29 -6.43
CA GLN A 25 -11.10 -6.01 -5.78
C GLN A 25 -12.13 -5.20 -6.56
N SER A 26 -12.23 -5.38 -7.88
CA SER A 26 -13.16 -4.62 -8.72
C SER A 26 -14.48 -5.35 -8.96
N ALA A 27 -14.54 -6.65 -8.66
CA ALA A 27 -15.72 -7.50 -8.90
C ALA A 27 -16.80 -7.26 -7.83
N PRO A 28 -17.98 -6.71 -8.17
CA PRO A 28 -19.04 -6.38 -7.22
C PRO A 28 -19.76 -7.60 -6.64
N ASP A 29 -19.53 -8.78 -7.20
CA ASP A 29 -20.03 -10.08 -6.74
C ASP A 29 -18.98 -10.88 -5.96
N PHE A 30 -17.75 -10.36 -5.85
CA PHE A 30 -16.69 -11.03 -5.12
C PHE A 30 -16.77 -10.73 -3.62
N ALA A 31 -16.96 -11.78 -2.83
CA ALA A 31 -16.86 -11.77 -1.38
C ALA A 31 -15.76 -12.75 -0.92
N GLY A 32 -14.73 -12.22 -0.24
CA GLY A 32 -13.55 -12.98 0.17
C GLY A 32 -13.43 -13.17 1.69
N VAL A 33 -13.50 -14.44 2.11
CA VAL A 33 -12.98 -15.04 3.35
C VAL A 33 -11.54 -14.71 3.76
N SER A 34 -11.19 -13.68 4.56
CA SER A 34 -9.78 -13.56 5.01
C SER A 34 -9.58 -12.87 6.36
N MET A 35 -8.78 -13.49 7.24
CA MET A 35 -8.40 -13.01 8.57
C MET A 35 -9.57 -12.55 9.46
N GLY A 36 -10.66 -13.33 9.50
CA GLY A 36 -11.80 -13.06 10.38
C GLY A 36 -12.73 -11.92 9.92
N GLY A 37 -12.61 -11.49 8.67
CA GLY A 37 -13.53 -10.53 8.02
C GLY A 37 -13.76 -10.88 6.56
N VAL A 38 -14.78 -10.27 5.96
CA VAL A 38 -15.08 -10.44 4.54
C VAL A 38 -14.59 -9.23 3.77
N MET A 39 -13.93 -9.44 2.63
CA MET A 39 -13.69 -8.38 1.65
C MET A 39 -14.80 -8.39 0.62
N LEU A 40 -15.43 -7.23 0.42
CA LEU A 40 -16.25 -6.96 -0.74
C LEU A 40 -15.42 -6.28 -1.83
N GLY A 41 -15.61 -6.69 -3.08
CA GLY A 41 -15.11 -5.93 -4.21
C GLY A 41 -15.85 -4.60 -4.36
N ASN A 42 -15.14 -3.57 -4.79
CA ASN A 42 -15.66 -2.25 -5.09
C ASN A 42 -15.28 -1.88 -6.54
N PRO A 43 -16.24 -1.85 -7.48
CA PRO A 43 -15.96 -1.52 -8.88
C PRO A 43 -15.54 -0.05 -9.09
N ASP A 44 -15.79 0.82 -8.12
CA ASP A 44 -15.45 2.24 -8.19
C ASP A 44 -14.02 2.54 -7.68
N LEU A 45 -13.18 1.52 -7.48
CA LEU A 45 -11.80 1.72 -7.01
C LEU A 45 -10.96 2.38 -8.10
N THR A 46 -10.33 3.50 -7.75
CA THR A 46 -9.26 4.09 -8.53
C THR A 46 -7.94 3.33 -8.29
N PRO A 47 -7.00 3.38 -9.25
CA PRO A 47 -5.66 2.85 -9.02
C PRO A 47 -4.92 3.58 -7.91
N GLU A 48 -4.25 2.81 -7.06
CA GLU A 48 -3.35 3.36 -6.03
C GLU A 48 -2.10 3.93 -6.71
N LYS A 49 -1.73 5.14 -6.30
CA LYS A 49 -0.50 5.81 -6.74
C LYS A 49 0.40 5.99 -5.52
N SER A 50 1.71 5.87 -5.72
CA SER A 50 2.68 6.16 -4.68
C SER A 50 3.78 7.08 -5.19
N MET A 51 4.24 7.98 -4.34
CA MET A 51 5.43 8.80 -4.56
C MET A 51 6.46 8.41 -3.49
N ASN A 52 7.58 7.86 -3.95
CA ASN A 52 8.63 7.32 -3.12
C ASN A 52 9.84 8.25 -3.21
N TYR A 53 10.27 8.77 -2.07
CA TYR A 53 11.43 9.62 -1.91
C TYR A 53 12.50 8.85 -1.14
N GLU A 54 13.72 8.86 -1.65
CA GLU A 54 14.87 8.26 -1.00
C GLU A 54 16.03 9.25 -0.98
N ALA A 55 16.75 9.27 0.14
CA ALA A 55 17.96 10.05 0.31
C ALA A 55 18.92 9.27 1.20
N GLY A 56 20.19 9.20 0.81
CA GLY A 56 21.17 8.44 1.55
C GLY A 56 22.60 8.93 1.35
N LEU A 57 23.42 8.73 2.36
CA LEU A 57 24.83 9.04 2.38
C LEU A 57 25.61 7.74 2.51
N ALA A 58 26.69 7.61 1.74
CA ALA A 58 27.64 6.51 1.85
C ALA A 58 29.03 7.10 2.00
N TYR A 59 29.68 6.77 3.11
CA TYR A 59 31.05 7.13 3.41
C TYR A 59 31.94 5.89 3.31
N ASP A 60 33.05 6.02 2.60
CA ASP A 60 34.07 4.98 2.49
C ASP A 60 35.44 5.64 2.47
N ASN A 61 36.27 5.36 3.48
CA ASN A 61 37.65 5.82 3.53
C ASN A 61 38.56 4.62 3.84
N SER A 62 39.25 4.17 2.80
CA SER A 62 40.15 3.02 2.85
C SER A 62 41.40 3.27 3.70
N ASP A 63 41.87 4.52 3.81
CA ASP A 63 43.06 4.88 4.60
C ASP A 63 42.78 4.79 6.12
N LEU A 64 41.56 5.11 6.53
CA LEU A 64 41.09 4.98 7.91
C LEU A 64 40.46 3.61 8.20
N GLY A 65 40.26 2.77 7.18
CA GLY A 65 39.55 1.49 7.29
C GLY A 65 38.08 1.63 7.72
N LEU A 66 37.46 2.79 7.48
CA LEU A 66 36.12 3.12 7.96
C LEU A 66 35.15 3.26 6.78
N ALA A 67 34.10 2.44 6.78
CA ALA A 67 32.99 2.54 5.85
C ALA A 67 31.66 2.53 6.60
N GLY A 68 30.68 3.27 6.08
CA GLY A 68 29.35 3.37 6.66
C GLY A 68 28.36 4.00 5.70
N SER A 69 27.07 3.69 5.86
CA SER A 69 26.02 4.33 5.06
C SER A 69 24.76 4.54 5.89
N LEU A 70 23.99 5.55 5.51
CA LEU A 70 22.71 5.90 6.09
C LEU A 70 21.73 6.17 4.96
N MET A 71 20.52 5.63 5.04
CA MET A 71 19.48 5.84 4.03
C MET A 71 18.14 6.10 4.68
N LEU A 72 17.43 7.10 4.19
CA LEU A 72 16.09 7.51 4.59
C LEU A 72 15.14 7.28 3.43
N PHE A 73 13.95 6.77 3.77
CA PHE A 73 12.89 6.47 2.82
C PHE A 73 11.59 7.10 3.30
N GLN A 74 10.89 7.78 2.40
CA GLN A 74 9.54 8.30 2.61
C GLN A 74 8.66 7.83 1.45
N THR A 75 7.46 7.35 1.75
CA THR A 75 6.50 6.96 0.71
C THR A 75 5.15 7.56 1.01
N ASP A 76 4.67 8.40 0.10
CA ASP A 76 3.36 8.99 0.16
C ASP A 76 2.43 8.22 -0.76
N PHE A 77 1.32 7.71 -0.21
CA PHE A 77 0.33 6.94 -0.94
C PHE A 77 -0.93 7.78 -1.19
N GLU A 78 -1.43 7.75 -2.42
CA GLU A 78 -2.70 8.33 -2.84
C GLU A 78 -3.63 7.20 -3.29
N ASP A 79 -4.91 7.29 -2.93
CA ASP A 79 -5.93 6.26 -3.23
C ASP A 79 -5.50 4.84 -2.84
N LYS A 80 -4.91 4.72 -1.65
CA LYS A 80 -4.40 3.45 -1.14
C LYS A 80 -5.52 2.41 -1.09
N LEU A 81 -5.34 1.28 -1.76
CA LEU A 81 -6.29 0.18 -1.80
C LEU A 81 -6.26 -0.56 -0.46
N MET A 82 -7.21 -0.21 0.41
CA MET A 82 -7.31 -0.75 1.77
C MET A 82 -8.64 -1.47 2.00
N ARG A 83 -8.63 -2.37 2.98
CA ARG A 83 -9.85 -2.95 3.53
C ARG A 83 -10.42 -1.98 4.55
N ILE A 84 -11.69 -1.61 4.39
CA ILE A 84 -12.40 -0.81 5.38
C ILE A 84 -13.18 -1.79 6.25
N THR A 85 -12.81 -1.87 7.53
CA THR A 85 -13.55 -2.69 8.53
C THR A 85 -14.47 -1.83 9.38
N ASN A 86 -14.31 -0.49 9.36
CA ASN A 86 -15.11 0.42 10.16
C ASN A 86 -15.37 1.75 9.41
N PRO A 87 -16.63 2.20 9.25
CA PRO A 87 -17.85 1.48 9.60
C PRO A 87 -17.98 0.19 8.80
N LYS A 88 -18.55 -0.85 9.42
CA LYS A 88 -18.90 -2.08 8.70
C LYS A 88 -19.90 -1.74 7.61
N VAL A 89 -19.75 -2.36 6.46
CA VAL A 89 -20.68 -2.18 5.35
C VAL A 89 -21.98 -2.92 5.66
N CYS A 90 -21.87 -4.06 6.33
CA CYS A 90 -22.99 -4.90 6.72
C CYS A 90 -22.81 -5.51 8.11
N GLU A 91 -23.92 -5.55 8.86
CA GLU A 91 -23.96 -6.19 10.18
C GLU A 91 -23.82 -7.71 10.11
N ALA A 92 -23.37 -8.30 11.22
CA ALA A 92 -23.22 -9.74 11.33
C ALA A 92 -24.58 -10.46 11.33
N ASN A 93 -24.62 -11.65 10.72
CA ASN A 93 -25.77 -12.57 10.69
C ASN A 93 -27.07 -11.98 10.10
N GLN A 94 -26.98 -10.95 9.25
CA GLN A 94 -28.13 -10.40 8.54
C GLN A 94 -27.82 -10.26 7.04
N PRO A 95 -28.81 -10.42 6.16
CA PRO A 95 -28.62 -10.13 4.74
C PRO A 95 -28.48 -8.62 4.55
N CYS A 96 -27.60 -8.19 3.65
CA CYS A 96 -27.41 -6.78 3.36
C CYS A 96 -27.30 -6.54 1.86
N THR A 97 -27.66 -5.34 1.43
CA THR A 97 -27.47 -4.92 0.03
C THR A 97 -26.46 -3.78 0.00
N TYR A 98 -25.33 -4.00 -0.68
CA TYR A 98 -24.31 -2.98 -0.86
C TYR A 98 -24.04 -2.80 -2.37
N LYS A 99 -24.15 -1.55 -2.84
CA LYS A 99 -23.97 -1.16 -4.25
C LYS A 99 -24.75 -2.03 -5.26
N GLY A 100 -25.95 -2.47 -4.88
CA GLY A 100 -26.84 -3.26 -5.74
C GLY A 100 -26.62 -4.78 -5.69
N THR A 101 -25.60 -5.27 -4.98
CA THR A 101 -25.40 -6.70 -4.71
C THR A 101 -25.97 -7.06 -3.35
N THR A 102 -26.81 -8.10 -3.28
CA THR A 102 -27.32 -8.65 -2.02
C THR A 102 -26.40 -9.76 -1.53
N TYR A 103 -25.86 -9.60 -0.33
CA TYR A 103 -25.00 -10.56 0.33
C TYR A 103 -25.78 -11.37 1.37
N ALA A 104 -25.51 -12.68 1.41
CA ALA A 104 -26.14 -13.58 2.37
C ALA A 104 -25.63 -13.32 3.81
N PRO A 105 -26.40 -13.64 4.86
CA PRO A 105 -25.96 -13.48 6.25
C PRO A 105 -24.59 -14.14 6.53
N HIS A 106 -23.67 -13.42 7.18
CA HIS A 106 -22.36 -13.95 7.54
C HIS A 106 -21.99 -13.59 8.99
N GLN A 107 -21.33 -14.51 9.71
CA GLN A 107 -21.10 -14.40 11.16
C GLN A 107 -20.26 -13.20 11.59
N TRP A 108 -19.46 -12.64 10.67
CA TRP A 108 -18.59 -11.49 10.93
C TRP A 108 -19.12 -10.17 10.36
N GLY A 109 -20.22 -10.21 9.60
CA GLY A 109 -20.66 -9.11 8.74
C GLY A 109 -19.79 -8.97 7.49
N TYR A 110 -19.99 -7.88 6.76
CA TYR A 110 -19.20 -7.50 5.58
C TYR A 110 -18.65 -6.07 5.73
#